data_AF-A0A9E0J517-F1
#
_entry.id   AF-A0A9E0J517-F1
#
_cell.length_a   1.000
_cell.length_b   1.000
_cell.length_c   1.000
_cell.angle_alpha   90.00
_cell.angle_beta   90.00
_cell.angle_gamma   90.00
#
_symmetry.space_group_name_H-M   'P 1'
#
loop_
_entity.id
_entity.type
_entity.pdbx_description
1 polymer ?
#
loop_
_entity_poly.entity_id
_entity_poly.type
_entity_poly.pdbx_seq_one_letter_code
_entity_poly.pdbx_strand_id
1 'polypeptide(L)'
;MLTAESFDAPTAHALGLLHEICHDETALDQVLAQLIGALKQNGPQALAACKTLIADMAHAPSPLTPQHLEESAQRIANLRATEEAQEGMSAFFARRPPRWCHRTGHKD
;
A
#
# COMPACT_ATOMS: atom_id res chain seq x y z
N MET A 1 13.05 16.73 -21.03
CA MET A 1 12.49 17.90 -20.33
C MET A 1 12.95 19.16 -21.06
N LEU A 2 12.07 20.14 -21.29
CA LEU A 2 12.38 21.33 -22.10
C LEU A 2 13.11 22.44 -21.32
N THR A 3 12.62 22.80 -20.13
CA THR A 3 13.11 23.96 -19.35
C THR A 3 14.09 23.59 -18.24
N ALA A 4 13.99 22.37 -17.69
CA ALA A 4 14.75 21.92 -16.52
C ALA A 4 14.62 22.86 -15.30
N GLU A 5 13.50 23.56 -15.17
CA GLU A 5 13.26 24.46 -14.05
C GLU A 5 13.11 23.71 -12.71
N SER A 6 13.55 24.35 -11.64
CA SER A 6 13.41 23.84 -10.27
C SER A 6 12.07 24.28 -9.68
N PHE A 7 11.46 23.46 -8.83
CA PHE A 7 10.24 23.80 -8.10
C PHE A 7 10.37 23.41 -6.63
N ASP A 8 9.55 24.03 -5.78
CA ASP A 8 9.53 23.81 -4.35
C ASP A 8 8.55 22.69 -3.93
N ALA A 9 8.57 22.31 -2.64
CA ALA A 9 7.70 21.27 -2.12
C ALA A 9 6.19 21.60 -2.23
N PRO A 10 5.73 22.83 -1.95
CA PRO A 10 4.34 23.23 -2.21
C PRO A 10 3.90 23.00 -3.66
N THR A 11 4.75 23.38 -4.64
CA THR A 11 4.47 23.13 -6.06
C THR A 11 4.42 21.63 -6.37
N ALA A 12 5.38 20.86 -5.85
CA ALA A 12 5.42 19.40 -6.04
C ALA A 12 4.17 18.69 -5.48
N HIS A 13 3.66 19.15 -4.34
CA HIS A 13 2.43 18.65 -3.71
C HIS A 13 1.19 19.01 -4.54
N ALA A 14 1.09 20.26 -5.01
CA ALA A 14 -0.01 20.69 -5.89
C ALA A 14 -0.04 19.91 -7.22
N LEU A 15 1.11 19.49 -7.73
CA LEU A 15 1.25 18.63 -8.91
C LEU A 15 1.00 17.14 -8.63
N GLY A 16 0.80 16.73 -7.38
CA GLY A 16 0.59 15.33 -6.99
C GLY A 16 1.86 14.46 -6.99
N LEU A 17 3.05 15.07 -7.02
CA LEU A 17 4.34 14.36 -6.93
C LEU A 17 4.67 13.97 -5.49
N LEU A 18 4.23 14.78 -4.53
CA LEU A 18 4.32 14.51 -3.09
C LEU A 18 2.92 14.33 -2.53
N HIS A 19 2.78 13.42 -1.56
CA HIS A 19 1.51 13.16 -0.90
C HIS A 19 1.33 14.03 0.38
N GLU A 20 2.43 14.38 1.03
CA GLU A 20 2.44 15.10 2.31
C GLU A 20 3.68 16.01 2.42
N ILE A 21 3.52 17.16 3.06
CA ILE A 21 4.61 18.10 3.38
C ILE A 21 4.75 18.18 4.89
N CYS A 22 5.96 17.89 5.40
CA CYS A 22 6.30 18.01 6.82
C CYS A 22 7.08 19.32 7.07
N HIS A 23 6.79 20.00 8.18
CA HIS A 23 7.40 21.29 8.50
C HIS A 23 8.79 21.18 9.12
N ASP A 24 9.08 20.05 9.78
CA ASP A 24 10.39 19.72 10.33
C ASP A 24 10.62 18.20 10.37
N GLU A 25 11.79 17.80 10.83
CA GLU A 25 12.19 16.38 10.96
C GLU A 25 11.33 15.62 11.97
N THR A 26 10.89 16.28 13.04
CA THR A 26 10.05 15.62 14.06
C THR A 26 8.68 15.27 13.50
N ALA A 27 8.07 16.17 12.73
CA ALA A 27 6.84 15.92 12.02
C ALA A 27 7.00 14.81 10.97
N LEU A 28 8.12 14.81 10.25
CA LEU A 28 8.44 13.74 9.29
C LEU A 28 8.52 12.38 9.96
N ASP A 29 9.21 12.27 11.10
CA ASP A 29 9.31 11.03 11.86
C ASP A 29 7.95 10.53 12.35
N GLN A 30 7.07 11.45 12.76
CA GLN A 30 5.70 11.11 13.18
C GLN A 30 4.89 10.54 12.01
N VAL A 31 4.90 11.20 10.85
CA VAL A 31 4.20 10.73 9.65
C VAL A 31 4.75 9.37 9.21
N LEU A 32 6.06 9.21 9.22
CA LEU A 32 6.73 7.95 8.89
C LEU A 32 6.31 6.83 9.85
N ALA A 33 6.33 7.09 11.15
CA ALA A 33 5.91 6.11 12.15
C ALA A 33 4.44 5.71 12.00
N GLN A 34 3.55 6.66 11.69
CA GLN A 34 2.14 6.40 11.42
C GLN A 34 1.97 5.52 10.17
N LEU A 35 2.63 5.87 9.06
CA LEU A 35 2.54 5.12 7.81
C LEU A 35 3.09 3.70 7.94
N ILE A 36 4.27 3.55 8.54
CA ILE A 36 4.85 2.23 8.83
C ILE A 36 3.94 1.43 9.76
N GLY A 37 3.41 2.07 10.80
CA GLY A 37 2.47 1.46 11.73
C GLY A 37 1.25 0.91 11.02
N ALA A 38 0.62 1.71 10.16
CA ALA A 38 -0.54 1.31 9.36
C ALA A 38 -0.20 0.14 8.42
N LEU A 39 0.92 0.20 7.71
CA LEU A 39 1.35 -0.88 6.80
C LEU A 39 1.60 -2.19 7.56
N LYS A 40 2.23 -2.14 8.74
CA LYS A 40 2.51 -3.33 9.56
C LYS A 40 1.26 -4.05 10.08
N GLN A 41 0.10 -3.39 10.08
CA GLN A 41 -1.17 -4.06 10.44
C GLN A 41 -1.71 -4.95 9.31
N ASN A 42 -1.18 -4.82 8.09
CA ASN A 42 -1.67 -5.54 6.92
C ASN A 42 -0.78 -6.75 6.60
N GLY A 43 -1.40 -7.78 6.02
CA GLY A 43 -0.67 -8.96 5.56
C GLY A 43 0.31 -8.61 4.44
N PRO A 44 1.58 -9.04 4.50
CA PRO A 44 2.58 -8.71 3.48
C PRO A 44 2.23 -9.24 2.08
N GLN A 45 1.63 -10.43 1.96
CA GLN A 45 1.16 -10.95 0.67
C GLN A 45 0.04 -10.07 0.12
N ALA A 46 -0.90 -9.66 0.96
CA ALA A 46 -2.00 -8.78 0.56
C ALA A 46 -1.52 -7.39 0.10
N LEU A 47 -0.57 -6.79 0.82
CA LEU A 47 0.04 -5.52 0.42
C LEU A 47 0.76 -5.62 -0.94
N ALA A 48 1.54 -6.68 -1.15
CA ALA A 48 2.22 -6.91 -2.41
C ALA A 48 1.23 -7.09 -3.56
N ALA A 49 0.22 -7.95 -3.39
CA ALA A 49 -0.81 -8.19 -4.39
C ALA A 49 -1.61 -6.92 -4.75
N CYS A 50 -1.92 -6.08 -3.75
CA CYS A 50 -2.58 -4.80 -3.94
C CYS A 50 -1.72 -3.84 -4.78
N LYS A 51 -0.43 -3.68 -4.44
CA LYS A 51 0.50 -2.84 -5.21
C LYS A 51 0.62 -3.31 -6.66
N THR A 52 0.74 -4.63 -6.88
CA THR A 52 0.79 -5.20 -8.23
C THR A 52 -0.51 -4.92 -8.99
N LEU A 53 -1.68 -5.12 -8.38
CA LEU A 53 -2.96 -4.85 -9.03
C LEU A 53 -3.10 -3.38 -9.45
N ILE A 54 -2.72 -2.44 -8.58
CA ILE A 54 -2.74 -1.02 -8.91
C ILE A 54 -1.81 -0.71 -10.09
N ALA A 55 -0.58 -1.25 -10.08
CA ALA A 55 0.38 -1.03 -11.15
C ALA A 55 -0.12 -1.60 -12.50
N ASP A 56 -0.64 -2.83 -12.50
CA ASP A 56 -1.14 -3.47 -13.72
C ASP A 56 -2.32 -2.69 -14.33
N MET A 57 -3.23 -2.20 -13.49
CA MET A 57 -4.39 -1.40 -13.93
C MET A 57 -3.98 -0.01 -14.43
N ALA A 58 -3.04 0.64 -13.74
CA ALA A 58 -2.55 1.97 -14.11
C ALA A 58 -1.72 1.97 -15.41
N HIS A 59 -1.08 0.85 -15.71
CA HIS A 59 -0.25 0.66 -16.91
C HIS A 59 -0.92 -0.23 -17.97
N ALA A 60 -2.22 -0.44 -17.88
CA ALA A 60 -2.97 -1.19 -18.88
C ALA A 60 -2.82 -0.52 -20.27
N PRO A 61 -2.56 -1.30 -21.34
CA PRO A 61 -2.35 -0.76 -22.68
C PRO A 61 -3.64 -0.26 -23.34
N SER A 62 -4.79 -0.59 -22.75
CA SER A 62 -6.12 -0.20 -23.20
C SER A 62 -6.91 0.42 -22.05
N PRO A 63 -7.97 1.21 -22.34
CA PRO A 63 -8.88 1.67 -21.31
C PRO A 63 -9.44 0.51 -20.50
N LEU A 64 -9.74 0.75 -19.22
CA LEU A 64 -10.34 -0.27 -18.37
C LEU A 64 -11.66 -0.77 -18.98
N THR A 65 -11.78 -2.09 -19.06
CA THR A 65 -12.90 -2.81 -19.66
C THR A 65 -13.55 -3.72 -18.61
N PRO A 66 -14.76 -4.25 -18.88
CA PRO A 66 -15.38 -5.26 -18.01
C PRO A 66 -14.49 -6.48 -17.74
N GLN A 67 -13.59 -6.83 -18.67
CA GLN A 67 -12.64 -7.92 -18.48
C GLN A 67 -11.62 -7.61 -17.37
N HIS A 68 -11.10 -6.38 -17.33
CA HIS A 68 -10.18 -5.95 -16.26
C HIS A 68 -10.85 -6.00 -14.88
N LEU A 69 -12.14 -5.68 -14.81
CA LEU A 69 -12.93 -5.81 -13.59
C LEU A 69 -13.02 -7.28 -13.15
N GLU A 70 -13.36 -8.18 -14.06
CA GLU A 70 -13.44 -9.62 -13.78
C GLU A 70 -12.09 -10.19 -13.33
N GLU A 71 -11.00 -9.83 -14.02
CA GLU A 71 -9.64 -10.23 -13.66
C GLU A 71 -9.25 -9.73 -12.26
N SER A 72 -9.59 -8.48 -11.93
CA SER A 72 -9.34 -7.92 -10.59
C SER A 72 -10.14 -8.66 -9.51
N ALA A 73 -11.42 -8.98 -9.78
CA ALA A 73 -12.28 -9.71 -8.86
C ALA A 73 -11.73 -11.13 -8.61
N GLN A 74 -11.31 -11.83 -9.67
CA GLN A 74 -10.73 -13.16 -9.57
C GLN A 74 -9.42 -13.14 -8.77
N ARG A 75 -8.54 -12.15 -9.01
CA ARG A 75 -7.30 -11.98 -8.24
C ARG A 75 -7.58 -11.76 -6.75
N ILE A 76 -8.55 -10.91 -6.42
CA ILE A 76 -8.96 -10.65 -5.04
C ILE A 76 -9.55 -11.92 -4.40
N ALA A 77 -10.39 -12.66 -5.13
CA ALA A 77 -10.96 -13.91 -4.66
C ALA A 77 -9.89 -14.97 -4.36
N ASN A 78 -8.92 -15.14 -5.27
CA ASN A 78 -7.79 -16.05 -5.07
C ASN A 78 -6.94 -15.65 -3.86
N LEU A 79 -6.67 -14.35 -3.69
CA LEU A 79 -5.95 -13.84 -2.53
C LEU A 79 -6.70 -14.13 -1.22
N ARG A 80 -8.03 -14.04 -1.20
CA ARG A 80 -8.85 -14.38 -0.02
C ARG A 80 -8.81 -15.86 0.36
N ALA A 81 -8.44 -16.74 -0.57
CA ALA A 81 -8.29 -18.17 -0.31
C ALA A 81 -6.94 -18.54 0.30
N THR A 82 -5.98 -17.61 0.44
CA THR A 82 -4.65 -17.91 0.99
C THR A 82 -4.67 -18.04 2.51
N GLU A 83 -3.66 -18.73 3.06
CA GLU A 83 -3.48 -18.87 4.51
C GLU A 83 -3.36 -17.52 5.22
N GLU A 84 -2.69 -16.54 4.61
CA GLU A 84 -2.56 -15.19 5.17
C GLU A 84 -3.94 -14.53 5.33
N ALA A 85 -4.79 -14.60 4.29
CA ALA A 85 -6.13 -14.03 4.35
C ALA A 85 -7.01 -14.75 5.39
N GLN A 86 -6.95 -16.08 5.45
CA GLN A 86 -7.68 -16.87 6.44
C GLN A 86 -7.23 -16.57 7.88
N GLU A 87 -5.93 -16.43 8.13
CA GLU A 87 -5.39 -15.98 9.41
C GLU A 87 -5.87 -14.58 9.78
N GLY A 88 -5.90 -13.64 8.83
CA GLY A 88 -6.42 -12.28 9.05
C GLY A 88 -7.87 -12.27 9.48
N MET A 89 -8.72 -13.01 8.77
CA MET A 89 -10.14 -13.15 9.12
C MET A 89 -10.31 -13.82 10.48
N SER A 90 -9.57 -14.91 10.74
CA SER A 90 -9.60 -15.61 12.03
C SER A 90 -9.19 -14.68 13.18
N ALA A 91 -8.10 -13.94 13.02
CA ALA A 91 -7.59 -13.00 14.02
C ALA A 91 -8.60 -11.88 14.31
N PHE A 92 -9.22 -11.33 13.27
CA PHE A 92 -10.27 -10.32 13.39
C PHE A 92 -11.45 -10.83 14.21
N PHE A 93 -12.00 -12.01 13.88
CA PHE A 93 -13.13 -12.60 14.62
C PHE A 93 -12.75 -12.97 16.06
N ALA A 94 -11.52 -13.42 16.29
CA ALA A 94 -11.00 -13.75 17.61
C ALA A 94 -10.54 -12.52 18.41
N ARG A 95 -10.68 -11.30 17.87
CA ARG A 95 -10.23 -10.04 18.49
C ARG A 95 -8.78 -10.08 18.99
N ARG A 96 -7.92 -10.73 18.22
CA ARG A 96 -6.49 -10.82 18.47
C ARG A 96 -5.72 -10.21 17.29
N PRO A 97 -4.49 -9.72 17.50
CA PRO A 97 -3.61 -9.42 16.39
C PRO A 97 -3.37 -10.66 15.50
N PRO A 98 -3.28 -10.48 14.18
CA PRO A 98 -2.86 -11.54 13.27
C PRO A 98 -1.37 -11.83 13.43
N ARG A 99 -0.95 -13.04 13.05
CA ARG A 99 0.43 -13.53 13.24
C ARG A 99 1.52 -12.60 12.68
N TRP A 100 1.26 -11.91 11.56
CA TRP A 100 2.24 -10.99 10.96
C TRP A 100 2.53 -9.76 11.83
N CYS A 101 1.60 -9.34 12.69
CA CYS A 101 1.84 -8.24 13.62
C CYS A 101 2.83 -8.59 14.74
N HIS A 102 3.07 -9.89 14.98
CA HIS A 102 4.00 -10.39 16.01
C HIS A 102 5.42 -10.63 15.50
N ARG A 103 5.75 -10.29 14.26
CA ARG A 103 7.12 -10.48 13.75
C ARG A 103 8.05 -9.42 14.33
N THR A 104 8.44 -9.61 15.59
CA THR A 104 9.53 -8.91 16.26
C THR A 104 10.86 -9.40 15.71
N GLY A 105 11.61 -8.49 15.07
CA GLY A 105 13.06 -8.57 14.90
C GLY A 105 13.55 -9.18 13.59
N HIS A 106 14.07 -8.33 12.70
CA HIS A 106 15.37 -8.63 12.12
C HIS A 106 16.36 -8.52 13.30
N LYS A 107 16.97 -9.64 13.67
CA LYS A 107 18.24 -9.63 14.39
C LYS A 107 19.32 -9.36 13.34
N ASP A 108 20.24 -8.48 13.75
CA ASP A 108 21.52 -8.08 13.15
C ASP A 108 21.46 -6.87 12.20
#